data_AF-A0A962X4Y8-F1
#
_entry.id   AF-A0A962X4Y8-F1
#
_cell.length_a   1.000
_cell.length_b   1.000
_cell.length_c   1.000
_cell.angle_alpha   90.00
_cell.angle_beta   90.00
_cell.angle_gamma   90.00
#
_symmetry.space_group_name_H-M   'P 1'
#
loop_
_entity.id
_entity.type
_entity.pdbx_description
1 polymer ?
#
loop_
_entity_poly.entity_id
_entity_poly.type
_entity_poly.pdbx_seq_one_letter_code
_entity_poly.pdbx_strand_id
1 'polypeptide(L)'
;GETSILARRLTKVTLEALWIGIEQVRPGVHLSNIGHAIQQYVESNNYSVVREYCGHGIGRKFHEEPQILHYGSPGGGPLLQPGMCFTIEPMVNAGKRQVKLLQDGWTVVTKDRSLSAQWEHTLLVTETGYEVLTLRAGEECALPGVA
;
A
#
# COMPACT_ATOMS: atom_id res chain seq x y z
N GLY A 1 1.72 -7.90 -22.82
CA GLY A 1 2.70 -7.44 -23.83
C GLY A 1 4.06 -7.32 -23.19
N GLU A 2 5.11 -7.08 -23.98
CA GLU A 2 6.45 -6.82 -23.44
C GLU A 2 6.55 -5.41 -22.83
N THR A 3 7.22 -5.28 -21.69
CA THR A 3 7.33 -4.03 -20.92
C THR A 3 8.77 -3.53 -20.85
N SER A 4 8.98 -2.27 -20.50
CA SER A 4 10.33 -1.75 -20.22
C SER A 4 10.90 -2.32 -18.90
N ILE A 5 12.22 -2.25 -18.74
CA ILE A 5 12.89 -2.65 -17.48
C ILE A 5 12.39 -1.80 -16.31
N LEU A 6 12.23 -0.48 -16.52
CA LEU A 6 11.70 0.43 -15.51
C LEU A 6 10.29 0.01 -15.06
N ALA A 7 9.39 -0.29 -15.99
CA ALA A 7 8.03 -0.70 -15.66
C ALA A 7 7.99 -2.02 -14.86
N ARG A 8 8.83 -3.00 -15.24
CA ARG A 8 8.94 -4.26 -14.47
C ARG A 8 9.43 -4.01 -13.05
N ARG A 9 10.50 -3.21 -12.89
CA ARG A 9 11.07 -2.93 -11.57
C ARG A 9 10.10 -2.13 -10.70
N LEU A 10 9.47 -1.10 -11.24
CA LEU A 10 8.46 -0.29 -10.53
C LEU A 10 7.31 -1.17 -10.03
N THR A 11 6.74 -2.00 -10.90
CA THR A 11 5.63 -2.90 -10.57
C THR A 11 6.03 -3.89 -9.48
N LYS A 12 7.24 -4.46 -9.57
CA LYS A 12 7.78 -5.39 -8.57
C LYS A 12 7.97 -4.70 -7.21
N VAL A 13 8.64 -3.55 -7.17
CA VAL A 13 8.85 -2.82 -5.91
C VAL A 13 7.53 -2.37 -5.28
N THR A 14 6.53 -2.04 -6.08
CA THR A 14 5.19 -1.69 -5.57
C THR A 14 4.50 -2.91 -4.94
N LEU A 15 4.61 -4.09 -5.55
CA LEU A 15 4.09 -5.34 -4.98
C LEU A 15 4.81 -5.72 -3.68
N GLU A 16 6.14 -5.62 -3.66
CA GLU A 16 6.94 -5.84 -2.44
C GLU A 16 6.57 -4.84 -1.34
N ALA A 17 6.31 -3.57 -1.70
CA ALA A 17 5.85 -2.56 -0.76
C ALA A 17 4.49 -2.89 -0.14
N LEU A 18 3.52 -3.38 -0.94
CA LEU A 18 2.24 -3.86 -0.44
C LEU A 18 2.45 -4.92 0.65
N TRP A 19 3.22 -5.97 0.35
CA TRP A 19 3.46 -7.06 1.30
C TRP A 19 4.25 -6.61 2.54
N ILE A 20 5.22 -5.69 2.40
CA ILE A 20 5.92 -5.09 3.55
C ILE A 20 4.94 -4.36 4.48
N GLY A 21 3.95 -3.67 3.90
CA GLY A 21 2.87 -3.05 4.67
C GLY A 21 2.00 -4.09 5.39
N ILE A 22 1.60 -5.15 4.69
CA ILE A 22 0.79 -6.24 5.23
C ILE A 22 1.51 -6.94 6.40
N GLU A 23 2.82 -7.17 6.30
CA GLU A 23 3.63 -7.79 7.37
C GLU A 23 3.66 -6.98 8.68
N GLN A 24 3.27 -5.71 8.66
CA GLN A 24 3.13 -4.91 9.88
C GLN A 24 1.80 -5.17 10.62
N VAL A 25 0.86 -5.87 10.01
CA VAL A 25 -0.52 -6.01 10.51
C VAL A 25 -0.59 -7.12 11.56
N ARG A 26 -0.82 -6.73 12.82
CA ARG A 26 -1.16 -7.63 13.91
C ARG A 26 -1.80 -6.85 15.06
N PRO A 27 -2.54 -7.49 15.96
CA PRO A 27 -3.11 -6.81 17.12
C PRO A 27 -2.08 -6.04 17.95
N GLY A 28 -2.47 -4.85 18.41
CA GLY A 28 -1.68 -4.05 19.35
C GLY A 28 -0.52 -3.25 18.74
N VAL A 29 -0.35 -3.25 17.41
CA VAL A 29 0.60 -2.34 16.73
C VAL A 29 -0.09 -1.07 16.25
N HIS A 30 0.67 0.02 16.14
CA HIS A 30 0.16 1.29 15.63
C HIS A 30 -0.06 1.24 14.12
N LEU A 31 -1.21 1.76 13.66
CA LEU A 31 -1.58 1.85 12.24
C LEU A 31 -0.49 2.53 11.39
N SER A 32 0.16 3.58 11.89
CA SER A 32 1.17 4.31 11.11
C SER A 32 2.43 3.52 10.80
N ASN A 33 2.66 2.37 11.47
CA ASN A 33 3.78 1.49 11.17
C ASN A 33 3.71 0.94 9.74
N ILE A 34 2.50 0.71 9.22
CA ILE A 34 2.27 0.28 7.83
C ILE A 34 2.89 1.29 6.86
N GLY A 35 2.48 2.56 6.98
CA GLY A 35 2.98 3.64 6.11
C GLY A 35 4.47 3.89 6.26
N HIS A 36 4.99 3.81 7.48
CA HIS A 36 6.42 3.94 7.72
C HIS A 36 7.24 2.85 7.00
N ALA A 37 6.84 1.59 7.13
CA ALA A 37 7.53 0.45 6.50
C ALA A 37 7.50 0.55 4.97
N ILE A 38 6.33 0.86 4.40
CA ILE A 38 6.17 1.09 2.96
C ILE A 38 7.10 2.19 2.47
N GLN A 39 7.08 3.36 3.12
CA GLN A 39 7.90 4.50 2.70
C GLN A 39 9.40 4.20 2.74
N GLN A 40 9.90 3.60 3.83
CA GLN A 40 11.32 3.25 3.94
C GLN A 40 11.76 2.33 2.78
N TYR A 41 10.95 1.33 2.47
CA TYR A 41 11.26 0.41 1.39
C TYR A 41 11.23 1.07 0.01
N VAL A 42 10.17 1.81 -0.29
CA VAL A 42 9.99 2.49 -1.58
C VAL A 42 11.08 3.53 -1.82
N GLU A 43 11.39 4.36 -0.82
CA GLU A 43 12.41 5.41 -0.94
C GLU A 43 13.82 4.83 -1.04
N SER A 44 14.12 3.71 -0.36
CA SER A 44 15.42 3.01 -0.52
C SER A 44 15.65 2.44 -1.93
N ASN A 45 14.56 2.22 -2.69
CA ASN A 45 14.60 1.78 -4.08
C ASN A 45 14.65 2.93 -5.10
N ASN A 46 14.80 4.18 -4.65
CA ASN A 46 14.79 5.40 -5.48
C ASN A 46 13.44 5.68 -6.17
N TYR A 47 12.34 5.32 -5.51
CA TYR A 47 10.98 5.68 -5.93
C TYR A 47 10.33 6.57 -4.87
N SER A 48 9.12 7.06 -5.14
CA SER A 48 8.39 7.91 -4.19
C SER A 48 6.95 7.44 -3.98
N VAL A 49 6.42 7.70 -2.79
CA VAL A 49 5.05 7.32 -2.41
C VAL A 49 4.09 8.51 -2.61
N VAL A 50 2.97 8.27 -3.30
CA VAL A 50 1.87 9.24 -3.42
C VAL A 50 1.28 9.53 -2.04
N ARG A 51 0.95 10.79 -1.74
CA ARG A 51 0.51 11.20 -0.38
C ARG A 51 -0.92 11.72 -0.33
N GLU A 52 -1.51 11.93 -1.48
CA GLU A 52 -2.86 12.49 -1.65
C GLU A 52 -3.95 11.41 -1.58
N TYR A 53 -3.57 10.13 -1.64
CA TYR A 53 -4.45 8.96 -1.59
C TYR A 53 -3.90 7.94 -0.59
N CYS A 54 -4.81 7.22 0.06
CA CYS A 54 -4.51 6.28 1.14
C CYS A 54 -5.42 5.06 1.00
N GLY A 55 -5.06 3.97 1.69
CA GLY A 55 -6.03 2.89 1.92
C GLY A 55 -7.14 3.34 2.85
N HIS A 56 -8.14 2.49 3.00
CA HIS A 56 -9.35 2.81 3.77
C HIS A 56 -9.89 1.61 4.52
N GLY A 57 -10.63 1.86 5.60
CA GLY A 57 -11.53 0.86 6.17
C GLY A 57 -12.56 0.43 5.14
N ILE A 58 -12.94 -0.85 5.18
CA ILE A 58 -13.93 -1.42 4.27
C ILE A 58 -14.81 -2.43 4.99
N GLY A 59 -16.11 -2.37 4.73
CA GLY A 59 -17.08 -3.23 5.38
C GLY A 59 -18.50 -2.92 4.88
N ARG A 60 -19.29 -2.24 5.70
CA ARG A 60 -20.65 -1.84 5.30
C ARG A 60 -20.66 -0.68 4.32
N LYS A 61 -19.65 0.19 4.41
CA LYS A 61 -19.41 1.27 3.45
C LYS A 61 -18.20 0.92 2.59
N PHE A 62 -18.16 1.51 1.40
CA PHE A 62 -17.06 1.27 0.47
C PHE A 62 -15.74 1.88 0.99
N HIS A 63 -15.75 3.16 1.38
CA HIS A 63 -14.67 3.81 2.09
C HIS A 63 -15.15 4.25 3.48
N GLU A 64 -14.49 3.78 4.53
CA GLU A 64 -14.70 4.20 5.92
C GLU A 64 -13.37 4.33 6.68
N GLU A 65 -13.43 4.77 7.93
CA GLU A 65 -12.23 4.79 8.79
C GLU A 65 -11.74 3.35 9.09
N PRO A 66 -10.44 3.14 9.31
CA PRO A 66 -9.39 4.17 9.34
C PRO A 66 -8.90 4.59 7.95
N GLN A 67 -8.19 5.72 7.86
CA GLN A 67 -7.33 6.04 6.72
C GLN A 67 -5.94 5.40 6.87
N ILE A 68 -5.51 4.63 5.87
CA ILE A 68 -4.25 3.87 5.92
C ILE A 68 -3.23 4.61 5.06
N LEU A 69 -2.45 5.48 5.69
CA LEU A 69 -1.39 6.20 5.01
C LEU A 69 -0.25 5.25 4.61
N HIS A 70 0.27 5.43 3.40
CA HIS A 70 1.41 4.66 2.87
C HIS A 70 2.77 5.33 3.15
N TYR A 71 2.78 6.34 4.02
CA TYR A 71 3.96 7.12 4.40
C TYR A 71 3.84 7.63 5.84
N GLY A 72 4.96 8.06 6.41
CA GLY A 72 5.00 8.78 7.69
C GLY A 72 5.96 8.18 8.71
N SER A 73 5.80 8.66 9.95
CA SER A 73 6.55 8.20 11.12
C SER A 73 5.81 7.05 11.82
N PRO A 74 6.53 6.07 12.40
CA PRO A 74 5.92 4.95 13.11
C PRO A 74 5.38 5.40 14.49
N GLY A 75 4.58 4.55 15.12
CA GLY A 75 4.11 4.75 16.51
C GLY A 75 2.96 5.75 16.68
N GLY A 76 2.22 6.08 15.62
CA GLY A 76 1.09 7.00 15.63
C GLY A 76 -0.22 6.36 15.18
N GLY A 77 -1.33 7.06 15.44
CA GLY A 77 -2.66 6.57 15.09
C GLY A 77 -3.16 5.44 16.01
N PRO A 78 -4.33 4.86 15.70
CA PRO A 78 -4.95 3.83 16.53
C PRO A 78 -4.11 2.55 16.54
N LEU A 79 -4.29 1.76 17.59
CA LEU A 79 -3.80 0.38 17.63
C LEU A 79 -4.72 -0.50 16.79
N LEU A 80 -4.11 -1.42 16.04
CA LEU A 80 -4.86 -2.45 15.31
C LEU A 80 -5.51 -3.42 16.29
N GLN A 81 -6.75 -3.78 16.01
CA GLN A 81 -7.55 -4.70 16.83
C GLN A 81 -8.12 -5.82 15.96
N PRO A 82 -8.25 -7.06 16.48
CA PRO A 82 -8.93 -8.14 15.78
C PRO A 82 -10.32 -7.70 15.30
N GLY A 83 -10.68 -8.11 14.08
CA GLY A 83 -11.94 -7.75 13.43
C GLY A 83 -11.91 -6.45 12.63
N MET A 84 -10.84 -5.66 12.69
CA MET A 84 -10.67 -4.53 11.78
C MET A 84 -10.47 -5.01 10.33
N CYS A 85 -11.20 -4.41 9.39
CA CYS A 85 -11.05 -4.66 7.96
C CYS A 85 -10.65 -3.39 7.23
N PHE A 86 -9.61 -3.45 6.42
CA PHE A 86 -9.11 -2.31 5.65
C PHE A 86 -8.25 -2.71 4.45
N THR A 87 -7.99 -1.76 3.57
CA THR A 87 -7.11 -1.92 2.41
C THR A 87 -5.71 -1.41 2.71
N ILE A 88 -4.71 -2.09 2.13
CA ILE A 88 -3.38 -1.53 1.92
C ILE A 88 -3.20 -1.45 0.41
N GLU A 89 -2.94 -0.25 -0.12
CA GLU A 89 -3.00 0.02 -1.56
C GLU A 89 -1.92 1.02 -2.05
N PRO A 90 -0.62 0.75 -1.80
CA PRO A 90 0.43 1.72 -2.05
C PRO A 90 0.52 2.11 -3.53
N MET A 91 0.49 3.42 -3.78
CA MET A 91 0.75 4.02 -5.08
C MET A 91 2.19 4.56 -5.10
N VAL A 92 3.00 4.01 -6.00
CA VAL A 92 4.43 4.30 -6.09
C VAL A 92 4.77 4.92 -7.44
N ASN A 93 5.43 6.08 -7.42
CA ASN A 93 5.85 6.80 -8.60
C ASN A 93 7.34 6.53 -8.90
N ALA A 94 7.65 6.36 -10.19
CA ALA A 94 9.03 6.30 -10.67
C ALA A 94 9.79 7.62 -10.49
N GLY A 95 9.07 8.75 -10.55
CA GLY A 95 9.59 10.09 -10.34
C GLY A 95 9.22 10.65 -8.97
N LYS A 96 8.73 11.90 -8.95
CA LYS A 96 8.38 12.61 -7.71
C LYS A 96 6.99 12.23 -7.20
N ARG A 97 6.76 12.44 -5.90
CA ARG A 97 5.51 12.04 -5.22
C ARG A 97 4.25 12.75 -5.71
N GLN A 98 4.39 13.96 -6.29
CA GLN A 98 3.24 14.82 -6.54
C GLN A 98 2.40 14.32 -7.71
N VAL A 99 1.09 14.35 -7.52
CA VAL A 99 0.09 14.00 -8.53
C VAL A 99 -0.79 15.19 -8.92
N LYS A 100 -1.53 15.06 -10.02
CA LYS A 100 -2.49 16.04 -10.53
C LYS A 100 -3.76 15.32 -10.96
N LEU A 101 -4.90 15.79 -10.46
CA LEU A 101 -6.22 15.44 -10.99
C LEU A 101 -6.45 16.13 -12.34
N LEU A 102 -6.89 15.37 -13.33
CA LEU A 102 -7.25 15.91 -14.64
C LEU A 102 -8.64 16.58 -14.61
N GLN A 103 -8.97 17.26 -15.71
CA GLN A 103 -10.22 18.02 -15.82
C GLN A 103 -11.48 17.13 -15.84
N ASP A 104 -11.32 15.84 -16.09
CA ASP A 104 -12.42 14.86 -15.98
C ASP A 104 -12.87 14.62 -14.53
N GLY A 105 -12.12 15.14 -13.54
CA GLY A 105 -12.44 15.00 -12.12
C GLY A 105 -12.10 13.64 -11.52
N TRP A 106 -11.45 12.75 -12.27
CA TRP A 106 -11.17 11.37 -11.84
C TRP A 106 -9.76 10.90 -12.14
N THR A 107 -9.25 11.16 -13.34
CA THR A 107 -7.95 10.63 -13.73
C THR A 107 -6.85 11.35 -12.97
N VAL A 108 -6.04 10.57 -12.26
CA VAL A 108 -4.88 11.05 -11.51
C VAL A 108 -3.62 10.69 -12.28
N VAL A 109 -2.77 11.69 -12.51
CA VAL A 109 -1.47 11.50 -13.18
C VAL A 109 -0.36 12.03 -12.31
N THR A 110 0.85 11.49 -12.45
CA THR A 110 2.06 12.09 -11.87
C THR A 110 2.28 13.48 -12.47
N LYS A 111 2.66 14.47 -11.64
CA LYS A 111 2.91 15.84 -12.13
C LYS A 111 4.06 15.90 -13.13
N ASP A 112 5.05 15.03 -12.98
CA ASP A 112 6.22 14.94 -13.86
C ASP A 112 6.04 13.94 -15.01
N ARG A 113 4.84 13.35 -15.17
CA ARG A 113 4.51 12.36 -16.21
C ARG A 113 5.32 11.07 -16.17
N SER A 114 6.02 10.80 -15.07
CA SER A 114 6.67 9.51 -14.82
C SER A 114 5.63 8.39 -14.62
N LEU A 115 6.06 7.14 -14.77
CA LEU A 115 5.22 5.97 -14.51
C LEU A 115 4.82 5.90 -13.02
N SER A 116 3.63 5.37 -12.76
CA SER A 116 3.16 5.00 -11.43
C SER A 116 2.62 3.57 -11.47
N ALA A 117 2.69 2.87 -10.35
CA ALA A 117 2.10 1.55 -10.18
C ALA A 117 1.39 1.47 -8.83
N GLN A 118 0.41 0.58 -8.75
CA GLN A 118 -0.36 0.29 -7.53
C GLN A 118 -0.63 -1.22 -7.46
N TRP A 119 -0.67 -1.72 -6.23
CA TRP A 119 -1.23 -3.02 -5.88
C TRP A 119 -2.11 -2.83 -4.65
N GLU A 120 -3.11 -3.69 -4.46
CA GLU A 120 -4.05 -3.59 -3.36
C GLU A 120 -4.49 -4.96 -2.86
N HIS A 121 -4.64 -5.06 -1.54
CA HIS A 121 -5.41 -6.13 -0.92
C HIS A 121 -6.30 -5.60 0.20
N THR A 122 -7.44 -6.28 0.38
CA THR A 122 -8.27 -6.14 1.58
C THR A 122 -7.80 -7.14 2.64
N LEU A 123 -7.65 -6.66 3.87
CA LEU A 123 -7.17 -7.43 5.01
C LEU A 123 -8.23 -7.48 6.11
N LEU A 124 -8.23 -8.59 6.84
CA LEU A 124 -8.85 -8.73 8.15
C LEU A 124 -7.74 -8.87 9.20
N VAL A 125 -7.76 -8.04 10.24
CA VAL A 125 -6.90 -8.27 11.42
C VAL A 125 -7.46 -9.44 12.21
N THR A 126 -6.64 -10.47 12.44
CA THR A 126 -7.01 -11.65 13.23
C THR A 126 -6.46 -11.54 14.65
N GLU A 127 -6.77 -12.50 15.52
CA GLU A 127 -6.26 -12.53 16.91
C GLU A 127 -4.72 -12.61 17.00
N THR A 128 -4.05 -13.08 15.95
CA THR A 128 -2.59 -13.30 15.96
C THR A 128 -1.85 -12.60 14.82
N GLY A 129 -2.55 -11.97 13.87
CA GLY A 129 -1.94 -11.36 12.70
C GLY A 129 -2.99 -10.80 11.74
N TYR A 130 -2.98 -11.31 10.52
CA TYR A 130 -3.88 -10.88 9.45
C TYR A 130 -4.36 -12.06 8.59
N GLU A 131 -5.45 -11.84 7.87
CA GLU A 131 -5.92 -12.66 6.75
C GLU A 131 -6.08 -11.76 5.53
N VAL A 132 -5.60 -12.19 4.37
CA VAL A 132 -5.74 -11.45 3.11
C VAL A 132 -6.97 -11.98 2.37
N LEU A 133 -8.06 -11.20 2.40
CA LEU A 133 -9.38 -11.63 1.92
C LEU A 133 -9.49 -11.68 0.38
N THR A 134 -8.54 -11.04 -0.31
CA THR A 134 -8.52 -10.88 -1.77
C THR A 134 -7.39 -11.65 -2.45
N LEU A 135 -6.79 -12.64 -1.75
CA LEU A 135 -5.80 -13.51 -2.37
C LEU A 135 -6.41 -14.36 -3.49
N ARG A 136 -5.67 -14.50 -4.58
CA ARG A 136 -6.01 -15.48 -5.62
C ARG A 136 -5.58 -16.87 -5.20
N ALA A 137 -6.21 -17.89 -5.77
CA ALA A 137 -5.77 -19.27 -5.58
C ALA A 137 -4.31 -19.45 -6.07
N GLY A 138 -3.45 -19.92 -5.18
CA GLY A 138 -2.01 -20.12 -5.45
C GLY A 138 -1.16 -18.84 -5.42
N GLU A 139 -1.72 -17.72 -4.97
CA GLU A 139 -0.95 -16.51 -4.69
C GLU A 139 -0.35 -16.59 -3.28
N GLU A 140 0.92 -16.24 -3.18
CA GLU A 140 1.70 -16.27 -1.94
C GLU A 140 2.32 -14.88 -1.70
N CYS A 141 2.87 -14.68 -0.49
CA CYS A 141 3.63 -13.48 -0.16
C CYS A 141 4.75 -13.25 -1.19
N ALA A 142 4.81 -12.04 -1.77
CA ALA A 142 5.78 -11.73 -2.81
C ALA A 142 7.17 -11.35 -2.26
N LEU A 143 7.39 -11.45 -0.94
CA LEU A 143 8.67 -11.14 -0.31
C LEU A 143 9.61 -12.35 -0.37
N PRO A 144 10.86 -12.18 -0.82
CA PRO A 144 11.81 -13.29 -0.87
C PRO A 144 12.16 -13.78 0.53
N GLY A 145 12.00 -15.08 0.78
CA GLY A 145 12.43 -15.74 2.02
C GLY A 145 11.47 -15.64 3.20
N VAL A 146 10.24 -15.15 2.97
CA VAL A 146 9.14 -15.21 3.94
C VAL A 146 8.16 -16.26 3.40
N ALA A 147 8.10 -17.42 4.06
CA ALA A 147 7.20 -18.54 3.73
C ALA A 147 6.27 -18.80 4.93
#